data_AF-A0A023FFL1-F1
#
_entry.id   AF-A0A023FFL1-F1
#
_cell.length_a   1.000
_cell.length_b   1.000
_cell.length_c   1.000
_cell.angle_alpha   90.00
_cell.angle_beta   90.00
_cell.angle_gamma   90.00
#
_symmetry.space_group_name_H-M   'P 1'
#
loop_
_entity.id
_entity.type
_entity.pdbx_description
1 polymer ?
#
loop_
_entity_poly.entity_id
_entity_poly.type
_entity_poly.pdbx_seq_one_letter_code
_entity_poly.pdbx_strand_id
1 'polypeptide(L)'
;GNLACVYYEQGLIDLAVDTYRRAIDLQPNFPDAYCNLANALKEKSQVTEAEDCYQTALRLCPTHADSLNNLANIKREQGFVEEATRLYLKALEVFPEFAAAHSNLASVLQQQGKLSEFRQRLLMLTQTWATP
;
A
#
# COMPACT_ATOMS: atom_id res chain seq x y z
N GLY A 1 -8.29 18.85 7.69
CA GLY A 1 -8.93 17.73 6.99
C GLY A 1 -9.59 18.21 5.70
N ASN A 2 -10.78 18.78 5.79
CA ASN A 2 -11.68 18.97 4.64
C ASN A 2 -11.10 19.76 3.46
N LEU A 3 -10.33 20.82 3.70
CA LEU A 3 -9.74 21.60 2.60
C LEU A 3 -8.67 20.83 1.81
N ALA A 4 -7.85 20.04 2.49
CA ALA A 4 -6.80 19.26 1.85
C ALA A 4 -7.38 18.16 0.95
N CYS A 5 -8.44 17.50 1.40
CA CYS A 5 -9.16 16.51 0.58
C CYS A 5 -9.77 17.15 -0.67
N VAL A 6 -10.33 18.36 -0.55
CA VAL A 6 -10.86 19.10 -1.72
C VAL A 6 -9.75 19.42 -2.72
N TYR A 7 -8.58 19.87 -2.27
CA TYR A 7 -7.44 20.09 -3.17
C TYR A 7 -6.96 18.80 -3.82
N TYR A 8 -6.94 17.70 -3.07
CA TYR A 8 -6.58 16.38 -3.58
C TYR A 8 -7.54 15.93 -4.68
N GLU A 9 -8.85 16.03 -4.46
CA GLU A 9 -9.89 15.67 -5.43
C GLU A 9 -9.85 16.54 -6.70
N GLN A 10 -9.40 17.79 -6.58
CA GLN A 10 -9.21 18.71 -7.72
C GLN A 10 -7.88 18.50 -8.46
N GLY A 11 -7.04 17.56 -8.03
CA GLY A 11 -5.71 17.32 -8.61
C GLY A 11 -4.68 18.39 -8.25
N LEU A 12 -4.98 19.28 -7.31
CA LEU A 12 -4.08 20.30 -6.79
C LEU A 12 -3.17 19.71 -5.72
N ILE A 13 -2.36 18.72 -6.11
CA ILE A 13 -1.65 17.83 -5.18
C ILE A 13 -0.65 18.58 -4.30
N ASP A 14 0.03 19.60 -4.82
CA ASP A 14 0.96 20.42 -4.02
C ASP A 14 0.25 21.16 -2.88
N LEU A 15 -0.91 21.77 -3.18
CA LEU A 15 -1.73 22.44 -2.16
C LEU A 15 -2.29 21.44 -1.14
N ALA A 16 -2.64 20.23 -1.59
CA ALA A 16 -3.08 19.17 -0.68
C ALA A 16 -1.96 18.78 0.30
N VAL A 17 -0.74 18.54 -0.19
CA VAL A 17 0.44 18.22 0.62
C VAL A 17 0.70 19.30 1.67
N ASP A 18 0.77 20.57 1.26
CA ASP A 18 1.02 21.69 2.17
C ASP A 18 -0.07 21.80 3.24
N THR A 19 -1.33 21.59 2.85
CA THR A 19 -2.46 21.65 3.78
C THR A 19 -2.46 20.47 4.76
N TYR A 20 -2.10 19.26 4.32
CA TYR A 20 -1.95 18.10 5.20
C TYR A 20 -0.80 18.29 6.18
N ARG A 21 0.36 18.80 5.75
CA ARG A 21 1.47 19.11 6.65
C ARG A 21 1.07 20.11 7.73
N ARG A 22 0.38 21.19 7.35
CA ARG A 22 -0.16 22.15 8.32
C ARG A 22 -1.17 21.52 9.29
N ALA A 23 -2.00 20.58 8.83
CA ALA A 23 -2.91 19.85 9.70
C ALA A 23 -2.15 18.98 10.71
N ILE A 24 -1.05 18.36 10.31
CA ILE A 24 -0.16 17.58 11.18
C ILE A 24 0.54 18.48 12.20
N ASP A 25 1.03 19.67 11.79
CA ASP A 25 1.65 20.62 12.71
C ASP A 25 0.69 21.06 13.82
N LEU A 26 -0.59 21.23 13.49
CA LEU A 26 -1.64 21.57 14.44
C LEU A 26 -2.06 20.37 15.30
N GLN A 27 -2.08 19.16 14.72
CA GLN A 27 -2.44 17.95 15.43
C GLN A 27 -1.56 16.75 15.02
N PRO A 28 -0.42 16.57 15.70
CA PRO A 28 0.59 15.58 15.31
C PRO A 28 0.18 14.13 15.60
N ASN A 29 -0.89 13.92 16.36
CA ASN A 29 -1.40 12.59 16.74
C ASN A 29 -2.67 12.23 15.96
N PHE A 30 -2.73 12.57 14.67
CA PHE A 30 -3.89 12.31 13.82
C PHE A 30 -3.54 11.37 12.65
N PRO A 31 -3.76 10.05 12.79
CA PRO A 31 -3.37 9.04 11.79
C PRO A 31 -3.90 9.32 10.38
N ASP A 32 -5.16 9.77 10.27
CA ASP A 32 -5.80 10.09 8.99
C ASP A 32 -5.04 11.18 8.22
N ALA A 33 -4.46 12.17 8.92
CA ALA A 33 -3.69 13.23 8.25
C ALA A 33 -2.38 12.70 7.66
N TYR A 34 -1.69 11.79 8.34
CA TYR A 34 -0.52 11.12 7.78
C TYR A 34 -0.89 10.18 6.63
N CYS A 35 -1.99 9.43 6.75
CA CYS A 35 -2.47 8.57 5.68
C CYS A 35 -2.80 9.37 4.41
N ASN A 36 -3.47 10.52 4.57
CA ASN A 36 -3.84 11.36 3.45
C ASN A 36 -2.64 12.12 2.86
N LEU A 37 -1.69 12.57 3.69
CA LEU A 37 -0.41 13.10 3.22
C LEU A 37 0.35 12.05 2.39
N ALA A 38 0.39 10.80 2.88
CA ALA A 38 1.03 9.70 2.18
C ALA A 38 0.39 9.41 0.82
N ASN A 39 -0.94 9.45 0.72
CA ASN A 39 -1.66 9.35 -0.56
C ASN A 39 -1.19 10.45 -1.53
N ALA A 40 -1.16 11.70 -1.09
CA ALA A 40 -0.72 12.84 -1.91
C ALA A 40 0.75 12.73 -2.35
N LEU A 41 1.64 12.29 -1.45
CA LEU A 41 3.05 12.06 -1.76
C LEU A 41 3.25 10.92 -2.76
N LYS A 42 2.44 9.86 -2.66
CA LYS A 42 2.44 8.74 -3.62
C LYS A 42 2.04 9.20 -5.02
N GLU A 43 1.01 10.04 -5.15
CA GLU A 43 0.62 10.64 -6.44
C GLU A 43 1.74 11.50 -7.05
N LYS A 44 2.58 12.11 -6.20
CA LYS A 44 3.79 12.83 -6.62
C LYS A 44 5.01 11.93 -6.87
N SER A 45 4.85 10.61 -6.85
CA SER A 45 5.95 9.64 -6.94
C SER A 45 7.01 9.76 -5.83
N GLN A 46 6.69 10.43 -4.72
CA GLN A 46 7.55 10.54 -3.53
C GLN A 46 7.32 9.34 -2.60
N VAL A 47 7.58 8.14 -3.13
CA VAL A 47 7.17 6.87 -2.50
C VAL A 47 7.81 6.63 -1.14
N THR A 48 9.09 6.97 -0.96
CA THR A 48 9.78 6.81 0.34
C THR A 48 9.14 7.64 1.43
N GLU A 49 8.84 8.91 1.14
CA GLU A 49 8.20 9.82 2.11
C GLU A 49 6.75 9.39 2.40
N ALA A 50 6.04 8.89 1.39
CA ALA A 50 4.71 8.30 1.58
C ALA A 50 4.76 7.09 2.51
N GLU A 51 5.76 6.22 2.34
CA GLU A 51 5.96 5.06 3.21
C GLU A 51 6.17 5.47 4.66
N ASP A 52 7.04 6.45 4.92
CA ASP A 52 7.29 6.98 6.27
C ASP A 52 6.02 7.55 6.90
N CYS A 53 5.19 8.22 6.10
CA CYS A 53 3.90 8.76 6.55
C CYS A 53 2.92 7.63 6.92
N TYR A 54 2.77 6.58 6.10
CA TYR A 54 1.93 5.42 6.47
C TYR A 54 2.44 4.73 7.72
N GLN A 55 3.76 4.53 7.85
CA GLN A 55 4.35 3.96 9.05
C GLN A 55 4.07 4.83 10.28
N THR A 56 4.11 6.16 10.14
CA THR A 56 3.74 7.09 11.21
C THR A 56 2.27 6.94 11.60
N ALA A 57 1.36 6.88 10.63
CA ALA A 57 -0.05 6.61 10.87
C ALA A 57 -0.26 5.31 11.65
N LEU A 58 0.48 4.24 11.29
CA LEU A 58 0.42 2.94 11.95
C LEU A 58 1.09 2.89 13.32
N ARG A 59 2.08 3.76 13.60
CA ARG A 59 2.62 3.94 14.96
C ARG A 59 1.59 4.60 15.87
N LEU A 60 0.84 5.57 15.35
CA LEU A 60 -0.22 6.26 16.09
C LEU A 60 -1.47 5.39 16.25
N CYS A 61 -1.82 4.62 15.23
CA CYS A 61 -2.96 3.71 15.22
C CYS A 61 -2.60 2.40 14.47
N PRO A 62 -2.16 1.35 15.18
CA PRO A 62 -1.77 0.08 14.57
C PRO A 62 -2.89 -0.67 13.83
N THR A 63 -4.14 -0.26 14.04
CA THR A 63 -5.37 -0.78 13.43
C THR A 63 -5.93 0.18 12.37
N HIS A 64 -5.12 1.08 11.82
CA HIS A 64 -5.56 1.98 10.76
C HIS A 64 -5.64 1.24 9.41
N ALA A 65 -6.83 0.74 9.06
CA ALA A 65 -7.04 -0.17 7.92
C ALA A 65 -6.56 0.42 6.58
N ASP A 66 -6.85 1.69 6.30
CA ASP A 66 -6.42 2.34 5.06
C ASP A 66 -4.91 2.42 4.93
N SER A 67 -4.20 2.74 6.03
CA SER A 67 -2.74 2.78 6.01
C SER A 67 -2.11 1.40 5.90
N LEU A 68 -2.72 0.36 6.47
CA LEU A 68 -2.28 -1.02 6.27
C LEU A 68 -2.40 -1.42 4.80
N ASN A 69 -3.56 -1.18 4.17
CA ASN A 69 -3.79 -1.49 2.76
C ASN A 69 -2.88 -0.67 1.83
N ASN A 70 -2.68 0.61 2.10
CA ASN A 70 -1.88 1.47 1.22
C ASN A 70 -0.38 1.21 1.37
N LEU A 71 0.11 0.91 2.59
CA LEU A 71 1.48 0.43 2.78
C LEU A 71 1.70 -0.92 2.09
N ALA A 72 0.72 -1.82 2.14
CA ALA A 72 0.78 -3.09 1.42
C ALA A 72 0.91 -2.88 -0.10
N ASN A 73 0.19 -1.90 -0.67
CA ASN A 73 0.32 -1.54 -2.09
C ASN A 73 1.77 -1.13 -2.44
N ILE A 74 2.39 -0.28 -1.61
CA ILE A 74 3.79 0.13 -1.79
C ILE A 74 4.72 -1.09 -1.72
N LYS A 75 4.57 -1.96 -0.70
CA LYS A 75 5.39 -3.17 -0.55
C LYS A 75 5.25 -4.11 -1.74
N ARG A 76 4.04 -4.26 -2.27
CA ARG A 76 3.77 -5.04 -3.48
C ARG A 76 4.50 -4.45 -4.69
N GLU A 77 4.41 -3.13 -4.90
CA GLU A 77 5.08 -2.43 -6.01
C GLU A 77 6.61 -2.50 -5.91
N GLN A 78 7.16 -2.52 -4.69
CA GLN A 78 8.58 -2.72 -4.42
C GLN A 78 9.03 -4.19 -4.56
N GLY A 79 8.11 -5.14 -4.76
CA GLY A 79 8.41 -6.56 -4.88
C GLY A 79 8.50 -7.33 -3.55
N PHE A 80 8.20 -6.69 -2.41
CA PHE A 80 8.11 -7.32 -1.09
C PHE A 80 6.74 -7.98 -0.91
N VAL A 81 6.47 -9.03 -1.68
CA VAL A 81 5.13 -9.64 -1.84
C VAL A 81 4.63 -10.29 -0.55
N GLU A 82 5.51 -10.94 0.21
CA GLU A 82 5.16 -11.59 1.48
C GLU A 82 4.75 -10.55 2.53
N GLU A 83 5.49 -9.44 2.59
CA GLU A 83 5.17 -8.34 3.50
C GLU A 83 3.85 -7.66 3.12
N ALA A 84 3.63 -7.41 1.83
CA ALA A 84 2.37 -6.88 1.32
C ALA A 84 1.18 -7.78 1.70
N THR A 85 1.30 -9.09 1.50
CA THR A 85 0.28 -10.09 1.88
C THR A 85 -0.07 -9.99 3.36
N ARG A 86 0.94 -9.94 4.24
CA ARG A 86 0.73 -9.82 5.69
C ARG A 86 -0.01 -8.52 6.04
N LEU A 87 0.32 -7.41 5.40
CA LEU A 87 -0.32 -6.12 5.64
C LEU A 87 -1.77 -6.10 5.15
N TYR A 88 -2.08 -6.68 3.98
CA TYR A 88 -3.46 -6.82 3.52
C TYR A 88 -4.30 -7.69 4.46
N LEU A 89 -3.76 -8.83 4.90
CA LEU A 89 -4.44 -9.70 5.86
C LEU A 89 -4.73 -8.95 7.17
N LYS A 90 -3.77 -8.20 7.69
CA LYS A 90 -3.98 -7.37 8.88
C LYS A 90 -5.05 -6.29 8.65
N ALA A 91 -5.12 -5.68 7.46
CA ALA A 91 -6.17 -4.74 7.12
C ALA A 91 -7.55 -5.40 7.15
N LEU A 92 -7.66 -6.66 6.69
CA LEU A 92 -8.88 -7.46 6.69
C LEU A 92 -9.25 -8.01 8.09
N GLU A 93 -8.26 -8.28 8.95
CA GLU A 93 -8.52 -8.58 10.37
C GLU A 93 -9.18 -7.41 11.09
N VAL A 94 -8.76 -6.19 10.77
CA VAL A 94 -9.32 -4.95 11.32
C VAL A 94 -10.67 -4.63 10.70
N PHE A 95 -10.78 -4.72 9.37
CA PHE A 95 -11.99 -4.41 8.62
C PHE A 95 -12.28 -5.52 7.59
N PRO A 96 -13.05 -6.56 7.98
CA PRO A 96 -13.30 -7.72 7.13
C PRO A 96 -14.01 -7.40 5.80
N GLU A 97 -14.82 -6.35 5.76
CA GLU A 97 -15.56 -5.92 4.57
C GLU A 97 -14.76 -4.95 3.67
N PHE A 98 -13.45 -4.82 3.89
CA PHE A 98 -12.61 -3.91 3.12
C PHE A 98 -12.39 -4.41 1.68
N ALA A 99 -13.31 -4.04 0.78
CA ALA A 99 -13.31 -4.49 -0.61
C ALA A 99 -11.99 -4.24 -1.36
N ALA A 100 -11.34 -3.09 -1.11
CA ALA A 100 -10.05 -2.77 -1.72
C ALA A 100 -8.96 -3.75 -1.28
N ALA A 101 -8.88 -4.08 0.03
CA ALA A 101 -7.90 -5.03 0.55
C ALA A 101 -8.11 -6.46 0.02
N HIS A 102 -9.37 -6.92 -0.07
CA HIS A 102 -9.70 -8.19 -0.72
C HIS A 102 -9.23 -8.23 -2.18
N SER A 103 -9.53 -7.17 -2.94
CA SER A 103 -9.17 -7.07 -4.35
C SER A 103 -7.65 -7.08 -4.56
N ASN A 104 -6.93 -6.31 -3.73
CA ASN A 104 -5.48 -6.24 -3.78
C ASN A 104 -4.81 -7.56 -3.38
N LEU A 105 -5.29 -8.21 -2.32
CA LEU A 105 -4.79 -9.51 -1.88
C LEU A 105 -5.04 -10.59 -2.95
N ALA A 106 -6.24 -10.64 -3.53
CA ALA A 106 -6.55 -11.58 -4.61
C ALA A 106 -5.62 -11.39 -5.82
N SER A 107 -5.33 -10.13 -6.19
CA SER A 107 -4.38 -9.80 -7.25
C SER A 107 -2.98 -10.35 -6.96
N VAL A 108 -2.49 -10.18 -5.73
CA VAL A 108 -1.19 -10.71 -5.29
C VAL A 108 -1.13 -12.23 -5.38
N LEU A 109 -2.13 -12.92 -4.82
CA LEU A 109 -2.18 -14.39 -4.81
C LEU A 109 -2.24 -14.97 -6.23
N GLN A 110 -2.99 -14.32 -7.14
CA GLN A 110 -3.05 -14.73 -8.53
C GLN A 110 -1.68 -14.61 -9.23
N GLN A 111 -0.94 -13.53 -8.98
CA GLN A 111 0.40 -13.35 -9.54
C GLN A 111 1.38 -14.40 -9.02
N GLN A 112 1.34 -14.71 -7.72
CA GLN A 112 2.17 -15.76 -7.13
C GLN A 112 1.85 -17.15 -7.70
N GLY A 113 0.57 -17.47 -7.91
CA GLY A 113 0.15 -18.73 -8.53
C GLY A 113 0.69 -18.89 -9.94
N LYS A 114 0.54 -17.86 -10.79
CA LYS A 114 1.07 -17.86 -12.17
C LYS A 114 2.59 -18.01 -12.21
N LEU A 115 3.31 -17.33 -11.31
CA LEU A 115 4.77 -17.44 -11.24
C LEU A 115 5.21 -18.84 -10.80
N SER A 116 4.48 -19.46 -9.88
CA SER A 116 4.76 -20.82 -9.40
C SER A 116 4.54 -21.85 -10.50
N GLU A 117 3.44 -21.75 -11.24
CA GLU A 117 3.15 -22.60 -12.41
C GLU A 117 4.23 -22.45 -13.50
N PHE A 118 4.59 -21.20 -13.83
CA PHE A 118 5.64 -20.92 -14.81
C PHE A 118 6.99 -21.52 -14.40
N ARG A 119 7.37 -21.39 -13.13
CA ARG A 119 8.61 -21.99 -12.58
C ARG A 119 8.58 -23.51 -12.69
N GLN A 120 7.47 -24.16 -12.36
CA GLN A 120 7.32 -25.62 -12.51
C GLN A 120 7.45 -26.06 -13.96
N ARG A 121 6.81 -25.35 -14.89
CA ARG A 121 6.90 -25.65 -16.32
C ARG A 121 8.31 -25.50 -16.86
N LEU A 122 9.03 -24.45 -16.45
CA LEU A 122 10.44 -24.27 -16.81
C LEU A 122 11.31 -25.41 -16.29
N LEU A 123 11.12 -25.85 -15.04
CA LEU A 123 11.86 -26.97 -14.47
C LEU A 123 11.61 -28.29 -15.23
N MET A 124 10.39 -28.54 -15.68
CA MET A 124 10.10 -29.70 -16.52
C MET A 124 10.83 -29.62 -17.87
N LEU A 125 10.81 -28.45 -18.53
CA LEU A 125 11.47 -28.25 -19.81
C LEU A 125 13.00 -28.43 -19.71
N THR A 126 13.63 -27.91 -18.65
CA THR A 126 15.07 -28.08 -18.46
C THR A 126 15.47 -29.51 -18.12
N GLN A 127 14.60 -30.28 -17.44
CA GLN A 127 14.82 -31.71 -17.20
C GLN A 127 14.68 -32.54 -18.48
N THR A 128 13.73 -32.20 -19.35
CA THR A 128 13.53 -32.92 -20.63
C THR A 128 14.67 -32.74 -21.64
N TRP A 129 15.46 -31.68 -21.52
CA TRP A 129 16.62 -31.42 -22.39
C TRP A 129 17.96 -31.85 -21.76
N ALA A 130 17.95 -32.32 -20.51
CA ALA A 130 19.13 -32.80 -19.80
C ALA A 130 19.29 -34.33 -19.83
N THR A 131 18.33 -35.07 -20.39
CA THR A 131 18.44 -36.52 -20.62
C THR A 131 19.03 -36.79 -22.01
N PRO A 132 20.22 -37.41 -22.12
CA PRO A 132 20.83 -37.80 -23.39
C PRO A 132 20.05 -38.89 -24.13
#